data_AF-A0A819Y7Q1-F1
#
_entry.id   AF-A0A819Y7Q1-F1
#
_cell.length_a   1.000
_cell.length_b   1.000
_cell.length_c   1.000
_cell.angle_alpha   90.00
_cell.angle_beta   90.00
_cell.angle_gamma   90.00
#
_symmetry.space_group_name_H-M   'P 1'
#
loop_
_entity.id
_entity.type
_entity.pdbx_description
1 polymer ?
#
loop_
_entity_poly.entity_id
_entity_poly.type
_entity_poly.pdbx_seq_one_letter_code
_entity_poly.pdbx_strand_id
1 'polypeptide(L)'
;MTQTIQQLFNSMDFYSFLSIVRQSNSPYFMNVDLRNELINIKNQSKINFYQNDYDFHMSIVSSFKKLNDFHTQYNAPNGYANFVLLLPFILEFSSLTQQIKIKKGIQLYSSIIGNNSNMNYNDKIVTKIDNIPAFDYLKQFSDQHSLISKDKNVKLNSVFREEFWLRNLASYPLPSKNEITFTILDNNEITLTFPYIVIITKKFDNQISLMNENMFSSPTIFDQSMILHYVTNSEHLNWYHEKQSDAFDYIMGDTTAYYYIHKKTKTTIIKLESFDEQQFESIKNVFLNASGDTLIIDLIGNQGGHSCIAYSLLHYLVPEYLNLTVLYEAFDGRITKSLQSFSTAFSFYPNSILNLQTGQPFTNLDWIQPYVNYTRGNSTDEYSMKSGINCDGQIYGSGKFWLRNSTSRKYFKSIYALTDGTCGSACSLFLSKLTFASNFKKAYGLGGGYDGNSLFESSSYAGGGAFDWNFIVRFYNLVVSDNDSSISYLPTSAFFNLNVYELYIDKLSADYPREFVSQLIDKRISSSDYFNLESALEEIINDDNQPNGYNPIINNSLKITILSLLIVTLVVNPI
;
A
#
# COMPACT_ATOMS: atom_id res chain seq x y z
N MET A 1 -8.96 18.40 20.78
CA MET A 1 -9.67 17.12 20.98
C MET A 1 -11.09 17.13 20.43
N THR A 2 -12.06 17.84 21.03
CA THR A 2 -13.49 17.79 20.62
C THR A 2 -13.72 18.12 19.14
N GLN A 3 -13.12 19.20 18.64
CA GLN A 3 -13.23 19.59 17.23
C GLN A 3 -12.61 18.55 16.28
N THR A 4 -11.44 18.01 16.62
CA THR A 4 -10.81 16.91 15.87
C THR A 4 -11.76 15.73 15.72
N ILE A 5 -12.33 15.24 16.83
CA ILE A 5 -13.27 14.11 16.81
C ILE A 5 -14.53 14.46 16.01
N GLN A 6 -15.06 15.67 16.15
CA GLN A 6 -16.22 16.10 15.38
C GLN A 6 -15.95 16.03 13.87
N GLN A 7 -14.81 16.52 13.41
CA GLN A 7 -14.45 16.46 11.99
C GLN A 7 -14.21 15.02 11.51
N LEU A 8 -13.60 14.16 12.33
CA LEU A 8 -13.48 12.73 12.03
C LEU A 8 -14.83 12.01 11.97
N PHE A 9 -15.83 12.44 12.75
CA PHE A 9 -17.20 11.92 12.60
C PHE A 9 -17.85 12.36 11.30
N ASN A 10 -17.69 13.64 10.96
CA ASN A 10 -18.28 14.21 9.76
C ASN A 10 -17.64 13.64 8.50
N SER A 11 -16.35 13.30 8.57
CA SER A 11 -15.62 12.68 7.47
C SER A 11 -16.10 11.27 7.12
N MET A 12 -16.82 10.59 8.02
CA MET A 12 -17.46 9.31 7.75
C MET A 12 -18.50 9.40 6.64
N ASP A 13 -18.97 10.59 6.27
CA ASP A 13 -19.84 10.78 5.11
C ASP A 13 -19.14 10.53 3.78
N PHE A 14 -17.81 10.55 3.75
CA PHE A 14 -17.01 10.32 2.56
C PHE A 14 -16.40 8.91 2.52
N TYR A 15 -16.30 8.21 3.65
CA TYR A 15 -15.64 6.90 3.69
C TYR A 15 -16.46 5.81 2.99
N SER A 16 -16.01 5.37 1.81
CA SER A 16 -16.77 4.45 0.96
C SER A 16 -17.02 3.09 1.64
N PHE A 17 -16.03 2.57 2.36
CA PHE A 17 -16.09 1.23 2.96
C PHE A 17 -16.72 1.16 4.35
N LEU A 18 -17.33 2.25 4.85
CA LEU A 18 -17.84 2.36 6.22
C LEU A 18 -18.71 1.15 6.65
N SER A 19 -19.55 0.67 5.74
CA SER A 19 -20.49 -0.42 6.03
C SER A 19 -19.83 -1.79 5.91
N ILE A 20 -19.01 -2.03 4.89
CA ILE A 20 -18.36 -3.33 4.71
C ILE A 20 -17.33 -3.63 5.80
N VAL A 21 -16.60 -2.63 6.35
CA VAL A 21 -15.62 -2.88 7.43
C VAL A 21 -16.24 -3.28 8.76
N ARG A 22 -17.51 -2.93 9.01
CA ARG A 22 -18.21 -3.31 10.24
C ARG A 22 -18.35 -4.81 10.39
N GLN A 23 -18.61 -5.49 9.28
CA GLN A 23 -18.65 -6.94 9.22
C GLN A 23 -18.44 -7.36 7.77
N SER A 24 -17.18 -7.59 7.41
CA SER A 24 -16.83 -8.13 6.09
C SER A 24 -16.84 -9.65 6.10
N ASN A 25 -17.03 -10.24 4.92
CA ASN A 25 -16.98 -11.69 4.74
C ASN A 25 -15.53 -12.18 4.51
N SER A 26 -15.41 -13.46 4.13
CA SER A 26 -14.19 -13.99 3.55
C SER A 26 -13.63 -13.06 2.46
N PRO A 27 -12.31 -12.88 2.37
CA PRO A 27 -11.28 -13.62 3.11
C PRO A 27 -10.80 -12.96 4.41
N TYR A 28 -11.18 -11.71 4.68
CA TYR A 28 -10.56 -10.92 5.76
C TYR A 28 -11.33 -10.90 7.06
N PHE A 29 -12.65 -11.10 7.04
CA PHE A 29 -13.48 -11.14 8.26
C PHE A 29 -13.30 -9.92 9.19
N MET A 30 -13.10 -8.74 8.60
CA MET A 30 -12.99 -7.47 9.31
C MET A 30 -14.24 -7.20 10.16
N ASN A 31 -14.02 -6.68 11.37
CA ASN A 31 -15.06 -6.28 12.31
C ASN A 31 -14.65 -4.98 13.01
N VAL A 32 -14.85 -3.84 12.32
CA VAL A 32 -14.45 -2.51 12.79
C VAL A 32 -15.63 -1.56 12.72
N ASP A 33 -16.17 -1.17 13.88
CA ASP A 33 -17.16 -0.09 13.97
C ASP A 33 -16.50 1.24 14.31
N LEU A 34 -15.93 1.87 13.27
CA LEU A 34 -15.16 3.10 13.39
C LEU A 34 -15.93 4.25 14.07
N ARG A 35 -17.26 4.32 13.88
CA ARG A 35 -18.09 5.32 14.57
C ARG A 35 -18.05 5.09 16.08
N ASN A 36 -18.22 3.85 16.53
CA ASN A 36 -18.18 3.53 17.96
C ASN A 36 -16.77 3.71 18.55
N GLU A 37 -15.70 3.40 17.81
CA GLU A 37 -14.32 3.73 18.20
C GLU A 37 -14.14 5.23 18.47
N LEU A 38 -14.62 6.10 17.56
CA LEU A 38 -14.57 7.55 17.74
C LEU A 38 -15.47 8.04 18.89
N ILE A 39 -16.60 7.39 19.17
CA ILE A 39 -17.48 7.72 20.32
C ILE A 39 -16.72 7.42 21.62
N ASN A 40 -16.03 6.28 21.68
CA ASN A 40 -15.24 5.88 22.84
C ASN A 40 -14.12 6.87 23.12
N ILE A 41 -13.37 7.28 22.08
CA ILE A 41 -12.32 8.31 22.20
C ILE A 41 -12.91 9.64 22.67
N LYS A 42 -14.07 10.05 22.12
CA LYS A 42 -14.78 11.26 22.57
C LYS A 42 -15.11 11.19 24.05
N ASN A 43 -15.63 10.06 24.53
CA ASN A 43 -16.01 9.88 25.93
C ASN A 43 -14.79 9.84 26.86
N GLN A 44 -13.71 9.16 26.45
CA GLN A 44 -12.42 9.16 27.16
C GLN A 44 -11.83 10.57 27.29
N SER A 45 -11.93 11.40 26.23
CA SER A 45 -11.45 12.79 26.27
C SER A 45 -12.22 13.69 27.27
N LYS A 46 -13.48 13.38 27.58
CA LYS A 46 -14.29 14.15 28.54
C LYS A 46 -13.93 13.86 30.00
N ILE A 47 -13.32 12.72 30.28
CA ILE A 47 -12.95 12.28 31.64
C ILE A 47 -11.44 12.42 31.89
N ASN A 48 -10.73 13.22 31.08
CA ASN A 48 -9.27 13.41 31.16
C ASN A 48 -8.48 12.09 31.17
N PHE A 49 -8.94 11.10 30.38
CA PHE A 49 -8.27 9.80 30.30
C PHE A 49 -6.85 9.88 29.70
N TYR A 50 -6.65 10.78 28.72
CA TYR A 50 -5.36 10.97 28.05
C TYR A 50 -4.43 11.85 28.88
N GLN A 51 -3.17 11.44 29.07
CA GLN A 51 -2.21 12.20 29.87
C GLN A 51 -1.72 13.44 29.12
N ASN A 52 -1.65 13.34 27.79
CA ASN A 52 -1.23 14.41 26.90
C ASN A 52 -1.99 14.30 25.54
N ASP A 53 -1.73 15.27 24.65
CA ASP A 53 -2.32 15.30 23.31
C ASP A 53 -1.80 14.18 22.39
N TYR A 54 -0.56 13.72 22.59
CA TYR A 54 -0.01 12.59 21.86
C TYR A 54 -0.81 11.29 22.13
N ASP A 55 -1.12 10.97 23.38
CA ASP A 55 -1.93 9.80 23.75
C ASP A 55 -3.32 9.82 23.10
N PHE A 56 -3.92 11.01 23.04
CA PHE A 56 -5.19 11.23 22.34
C PHE A 56 -5.06 10.93 20.85
N HIS A 57 -4.04 11.47 20.19
CA HIS A 57 -3.81 11.25 18.78
C HIS A 57 -3.47 9.79 18.47
N MET A 58 -2.64 9.14 19.29
CA MET A 58 -2.30 7.72 19.10
C MET A 58 -3.50 6.79 19.28
N SER A 59 -4.49 7.17 20.08
CA SER A 59 -5.76 6.44 20.18
C SER A 59 -6.57 6.51 18.88
N ILE A 60 -6.54 7.66 18.19
CA ILE A 60 -7.14 7.82 16.85
C ILE A 60 -6.35 6.99 15.83
N VAL A 61 -5.02 7.12 15.79
CA VAL A 61 -4.14 6.33 14.91
C VAL A 61 -4.44 4.83 15.04
N SER A 62 -4.50 4.33 16.28
CA SER A 62 -4.82 2.92 16.58
C SER A 62 -6.19 2.50 16.05
N SER A 63 -7.20 3.37 16.15
CA SER A 63 -8.55 3.08 15.65
C SER A 63 -8.60 2.94 14.13
N PHE A 64 -7.89 3.80 13.41
CA PHE A 64 -7.80 3.73 11.94
C PHE A 64 -6.91 2.57 11.47
N LYS A 65 -5.87 2.19 12.22
CA LYS A 65 -5.03 1.00 11.93
C LYS A 65 -5.81 -0.30 11.89
N LYS A 66 -6.89 -0.42 12.68
CA LYS A 66 -7.77 -1.59 12.63
C LYS A 66 -8.39 -1.84 11.25
N LEU A 67 -8.48 -0.81 10.39
CA LEU A 67 -9.02 -0.92 9.03
C LEU A 67 -8.10 -1.66 8.07
N ASN A 68 -6.79 -1.75 8.38
CA ASN A 68 -5.79 -2.34 7.49
C ASN A 68 -5.90 -1.80 6.06
N ASP A 69 -5.95 -0.47 5.92
CA ASP A 69 -6.14 0.25 4.67
C ASP A 69 -5.30 1.54 4.64
N PHE A 70 -4.28 1.58 3.78
CA PHE A 70 -3.39 2.73 3.61
C PHE A 70 -4.06 3.96 3.01
N HIS A 71 -5.20 3.80 2.34
CA HIS A 71 -6.00 4.93 1.87
C HIS A 71 -6.89 5.55 2.95
N THR A 72 -7.13 4.84 4.05
CA THR A 72 -7.99 5.31 5.15
C THR A 72 -7.20 5.34 6.44
N GLN A 73 -6.40 6.39 6.61
CA GLN A 73 -5.44 6.49 7.72
C GLN A 73 -5.45 7.86 8.38
N TYR A 74 -5.10 7.86 9.66
CA TYR A 74 -4.86 9.04 10.46
C TYR A 74 -3.43 9.00 10.99
N ASN A 75 -2.67 10.07 10.78
CA ASN A 75 -1.37 10.30 11.38
C ASN A 75 -1.49 11.46 12.38
N ALA A 76 -0.79 11.35 13.50
CA ALA A 76 -0.74 12.43 14.49
C ALA A 76 -0.17 13.73 13.87
N PRO A 77 -0.39 14.89 14.51
CA PRO A 77 0.09 16.19 14.04
C PRO A 77 1.58 16.22 13.64
N ASN A 78 1.91 17.09 12.68
CA ASN A 78 3.22 17.18 12.02
C ASN A 78 4.40 17.33 12.99
N GLY A 79 4.22 17.94 14.16
CA GLY A 79 5.27 18.00 15.17
C GLY A 79 5.77 16.61 15.55
N TYR A 80 4.88 15.63 15.74
CA TYR A 80 5.25 14.24 16.00
C TYR A 80 5.84 13.52 14.78
N ALA A 81 5.45 13.93 13.57
CA ALA A 81 5.97 13.35 12.34
C ALA A 81 7.47 13.61 12.14
N ASN A 82 8.04 14.56 12.88
CA ASN A 82 9.46 14.88 12.86
C ASN A 82 10.30 14.01 13.83
N PHE A 83 9.69 13.05 14.51
CA PHE A 83 10.38 12.12 15.40
C PHE A 83 10.30 10.72 14.79
N VAL A 84 11.46 10.13 14.52
CA VAL A 84 11.58 8.81 13.91
C VAL A 84 12.38 7.91 14.84
N LEU A 85 11.76 6.84 15.31
CA LEU A 85 12.41 5.83 16.11
C LEU A 85 13.18 4.85 15.22
N LEU A 86 14.44 4.60 15.58
CA LEU A 86 15.38 3.76 14.87
C LEU A 86 15.88 2.62 15.77
N LEU A 87 15.85 1.40 15.24
CA LEU A 87 16.40 0.19 15.87
C LEU A 87 17.80 -0.16 15.34
N PRO A 88 18.57 -1.02 16.04
CA PRO A 88 19.95 -1.34 15.64
C PRO A 88 20.08 -2.21 14.40
N PHE A 89 19.06 -3.01 14.06
CA PHE A 89 19.19 -4.07 13.06
C PHE A 89 18.07 -4.05 12.02
N ILE A 90 18.46 -4.30 10.77
CA ILE A 90 17.55 -4.77 9.73
C ILE A 90 17.47 -6.29 9.84
N LEU A 91 16.25 -6.81 9.94
CA LEU A 91 15.98 -8.23 10.10
C LEU A 91 15.52 -8.86 8.79
N GLU A 92 15.86 -10.13 8.62
CA GLU A 92 15.47 -10.95 7.49
C GLU A 92 14.73 -12.19 7.99
N PHE A 93 13.68 -12.61 7.28
CA PHE A 93 12.98 -13.86 7.57
C PHE A 93 13.11 -14.85 6.43
N SER A 94 13.59 -16.05 6.77
CA SER A 94 13.60 -17.18 5.84
C SER A 94 12.34 -18.01 6.04
N SER A 95 11.45 -18.01 5.05
CA SER A 95 10.26 -18.87 5.08
C SER A 95 10.59 -20.36 5.02
N LEU A 96 11.75 -20.73 4.47
CA LEU A 96 12.20 -22.13 4.40
C LEU A 96 12.64 -22.66 5.77
N THR A 97 13.46 -21.90 6.50
CA THR A 97 13.99 -22.34 7.80
C THR A 97 13.16 -21.85 8.98
N GLN A 98 12.19 -20.95 8.73
CA GLN A 98 11.42 -20.25 9.76
C GLN A 98 12.32 -19.49 10.75
N GLN A 99 13.49 -19.04 10.29
CA GLN A 99 14.46 -18.31 11.11
C GLN A 99 14.43 -16.83 10.79
N ILE A 100 14.63 -16.02 11.82
CA ILE A 100 14.91 -14.59 11.70
C ILE A 100 16.41 -14.39 11.87
N LYS A 101 17.02 -13.67 10.94
CA LYS A 101 18.45 -13.32 10.99
C LYS A 101 18.63 -11.82 10.99
N ILE A 102 19.74 -11.37 11.55
CA ILE A 102 20.20 -9.99 11.37
C ILE A 102 20.81 -9.90 9.98
N LYS A 103 20.18 -9.13 9.08
CA LYS A 103 20.77 -8.86 7.77
C LYS A 103 21.99 -7.97 7.93
N LYS A 104 21.80 -6.86 8.63
CA LYS A 104 22.79 -5.80 8.77
C LYS A 104 22.51 -4.96 10.01
N GLY A 105 23.57 -4.52 10.67
CA GLY A 105 23.51 -3.41 11.62
C GLY A 105 23.35 -2.06 10.92
N ILE A 106 22.45 -1.21 11.41
CA ILE A 106 22.19 0.11 10.83
C ILE A 106 23.33 1.06 11.18
N GLN A 107 24.00 1.60 10.16
CA GLN A 107 25.19 2.43 10.37
C GLN A 107 24.86 3.73 11.12
N LEU A 108 23.76 4.39 10.75
CA LEU A 108 23.28 5.60 11.42
C LEU A 108 23.05 5.35 12.91
N TYR A 109 22.46 4.21 13.27
CA TYR A 109 22.26 3.84 14.67
C TYR A 109 23.59 3.74 15.42
N SER A 110 24.57 3.00 14.88
CA SER A 110 25.91 2.87 15.50
C SER A 110 26.62 4.22 15.69
N SER A 111 26.47 5.14 14.73
CA SER A 111 27.09 6.46 14.79
C SER A 111 26.54 7.31 15.95
N ILE A 112 25.28 7.11 16.33
CA ILE A 112 24.61 7.84 17.41
C ILE A 112 25.01 7.30 18.79
N ILE A 113 25.05 5.97 18.94
CA ILE A 113 25.39 5.33 20.23
C ILE A 113 26.91 5.24 20.48
N GLY A 114 27.73 5.52 19.47
CA GLY A 114 29.19 5.49 19.52
C GLY A 114 29.79 4.14 19.10
N ASN A 115 30.94 4.22 18.41
CA ASN A 115 31.70 3.10 17.79
C ASN A 115 32.10 1.94 18.73
N ASN A 116 31.80 2.00 20.03
CA ASN A 116 32.19 0.98 21.00
C ASN A 116 31.26 -0.24 21.03
N SER A 117 30.14 -0.22 20.29
CA SER A 117 29.24 -1.36 20.15
C SER A 117 29.57 -2.09 18.84
N ASN A 118 30.21 -3.26 18.95
CA ASN A 118 30.44 -4.14 17.82
C ASN A 118 29.08 -4.61 17.26
N MET A 119 28.53 -3.89 16.27
CA MET A 119 27.25 -4.22 15.62
C MET A 119 27.40 -5.32 14.55
N ASN A 120 28.53 -6.03 14.51
CA ASN A 120 28.81 -7.08 13.55
C ASN A 120 28.14 -8.41 13.96
N TYR A 121 26.82 -8.44 13.82
CA TYR A 121 25.98 -9.61 14.06
C TYR A 121 25.31 -10.12 12.79
N ASN A 122 25.87 -9.79 11.62
CA ASN A 122 25.33 -10.20 10.33
C ASN A 122 25.18 -11.74 10.28
N ASP A 123 24.06 -12.19 9.72
CA ASP A 123 23.64 -13.59 9.58
C ASP A 123 23.40 -14.36 10.88
N LYS A 124 23.55 -13.73 12.05
CA LYS A 124 23.21 -14.36 13.34
C LYS A 124 21.70 -14.50 13.48
N ILE A 125 21.27 -15.63 14.04
CA ILE A 125 19.85 -15.95 14.22
C ILE A 125 19.33 -15.22 15.47
N VAL A 126 18.26 -14.45 15.31
CA VAL A 126 17.53 -13.84 16.43
C VAL A 126 16.50 -14.85 16.94
N THR A 127 16.70 -15.35 18.16
CA THR A 127 15.78 -16.33 18.77
C THR A 127 14.69 -15.63 19.57
N LYS A 128 14.98 -14.49 20.21
CA LYS A 128 14.00 -13.72 21.01
C LYS A 128 14.17 -12.21 20.83
N ILE A 129 13.05 -11.50 20.97
CA ILE A 129 12.98 -10.05 21.12
C ILE A 129 12.18 -9.79 22.40
N ASP A 130 12.75 -9.07 23.37
CA ASP A 130 12.11 -8.81 24.66
C ASP A 130 11.61 -10.08 25.38
N ASN A 131 12.44 -11.13 25.34
CA ASN A 131 12.16 -12.47 25.88
C ASN A 131 10.97 -13.21 25.22
N ILE A 132 10.38 -12.67 24.16
CA ILE A 132 9.36 -13.33 23.33
C ILE A 132 10.06 -13.97 22.13
N PRO A 133 9.69 -15.18 21.67
CA PRO A 133 10.20 -15.74 20.43
C PRO A 133 10.14 -14.71 19.30
N ALA A 134 11.24 -14.50 18.59
CA ALA A 134 11.39 -13.35 17.69
C ALA A 134 10.28 -13.27 16.64
N PHE A 135 9.86 -14.41 16.10
CA PHE A 135 8.79 -14.48 15.11
C PHE A 135 7.43 -14.08 15.71
N ASP A 136 7.12 -14.58 16.91
CA ASP A 136 5.89 -14.23 17.61
C ASP A 136 5.85 -12.75 17.97
N TYR A 137 6.99 -12.17 18.36
CA TYR A 137 7.11 -10.73 18.62
C TYR A 137 6.78 -9.93 17.36
N LEU A 138 7.42 -10.24 16.23
CA LEU A 138 7.21 -9.51 14.96
C LEU A 138 5.81 -9.71 14.40
N LYS A 139 5.22 -10.90 14.59
CA LYS A 139 3.82 -11.19 14.26
C LYS A 139 2.85 -10.33 15.08
N GLN A 140 3.05 -10.25 16.39
CA GLN A 140 2.25 -9.38 17.26
C GLN A 140 2.41 -7.91 16.87
N PHE A 141 3.64 -7.46 16.61
CA PHE A 141 3.91 -6.10 16.14
C PHE A 141 3.18 -5.81 14.82
N SER A 142 3.26 -6.73 13.86
CA SER A 142 2.60 -6.65 12.56
C SER A 142 1.08 -6.52 12.70
N ASP A 143 0.46 -7.33 13.56
CA ASP A 143 -0.99 -7.29 13.77
C ASP A 143 -1.48 -6.02 14.46
N GLN A 144 -0.65 -5.43 15.32
CA GLN A 144 -1.01 -4.25 16.10
C GLN A 144 -0.74 -2.94 15.35
N HIS A 145 0.28 -2.93 14.48
CA HIS A 145 0.83 -1.67 13.99
C HIS A 145 0.91 -1.55 12.48
N SER A 146 0.91 -2.64 11.72
CA SER A 146 0.95 -2.54 10.26
C SER A 146 -0.42 -2.18 9.71
N LEU A 147 -0.46 -1.20 8.81
CA LEU A 147 -1.68 -0.68 8.19
C LEU A 147 -1.75 -1.04 6.69
N ILE A 148 -0.70 -1.65 6.15
CA ILE A 148 -0.46 -1.80 4.71
C ILE A 148 -1.39 -2.80 4.01
N SER A 149 -2.04 -3.73 4.71
CA SER A 149 -2.84 -4.78 4.06
C SER A 149 -3.75 -5.51 5.02
N LYS A 150 -4.88 -6.00 4.51
CA LYS A 150 -5.77 -6.92 5.23
C LYS A 150 -5.19 -8.35 5.29
N ASP A 151 -4.24 -8.68 4.41
CA ASP A 151 -3.49 -9.94 4.44
C ASP A 151 -2.34 -9.87 5.46
N LYS A 152 -2.31 -10.85 6.37
CA LYS A 152 -1.35 -10.90 7.47
C LYS A 152 0.09 -11.20 7.02
N ASN A 153 0.29 -11.95 5.93
CA ASN A 153 1.62 -12.16 5.36
C ASN A 153 2.15 -10.87 4.76
N VAL A 154 1.31 -10.07 4.11
CA VAL A 154 1.72 -8.78 3.55
C VAL A 154 2.08 -7.78 4.65
N LYS A 155 1.30 -7.74 5.73
CA LYS A 155 1.66 -6.95 6.91
C LYS A 155 3.01 -7.39 7.50
N LEU A 156 3.25 -8.70 7.57
CA LEU A 156 4.52 -9.23 8.07
C LEU A 156 5.69 -8.85 7.15
N ASN A 157 5.46 -8.85 5.84
CA ASN A 157 6.43 -8.38 4.85
C ASN A 157 6.83 -6.92 5.06
N SER A 158 5.86 -6.02 5.29
CA SER A 158 6.12 -4.61 5.58
C SER A 158 6.93 -4.40 6.86
N VAL A 159 6.66 -5.24 7.88
CA VAL A 159 7.39 -5.28 9.15
C VAL A 159 8.87 -5.60 8.95
N PHE A 160 9.20 -6.61 8.15
CA PHE A 160 10.60 -6.95 7.84
C PHE A 160 11.27 -5.90 6.96
N ARG A 161 10.54 -5.34 6.00
CA ARG A 161 11.08 -4.34 5.09
C ARG A 161 11.46 -3.06 5.83
N GLU A 162 10.61 -2.56 6.71
CA GLU A 162 10.75 -1.19 7.23
C GLU A 162 10.09 -0.96 8.59
N GLU A 163 8.81 -1.33 8.75
CA GLU A 163 7.96 -0.81 9.84
C GLU A 163 8.44 -1.19 11.25
N PHE A 164 9.20 -2.30 11.38
CA PHE A 164 9.74 -2.67 12.67
C PHE A 164 10.91 -1.80 13.10
N TRP A 165 11.84 -1.50 12.20
CA TRP A 165 13.12 -0.90 12.56
C TRP A 165 13.19 0.61 12.31
N LEU A 166 12.23 1.16 11.57
CA LEU A 166 12.09 2.60 11.31
C LEU A 166 10.64 3.03 11.52
N ARG A 167 10.37 3.84 12.56
CA ARG A 167 9.00 4.15 13.01
C ARG A 167 8.79 5.65 13.17
N ASN A 168 7.94 6.23 12.33
CA ASN A 168 7.52 7.62 12.50
C ASN A 168 6.53 7.76 13.67
N LEU A 169 6.79 8.64 14.64
CA LEU A 169 5.94 8.77 15.83
C LEU A 169 4.54 9.34 15.54
N ALA A 170 4.29 9.90 14.36
CA ALA A 170 2.93 10.23 13.93
C ALA A 170 2.08 9.00 13.62
N SER A 171 2.70 7.87 13.29
CA SER A 171 2.00 6.63 12.92
C SER A 171 2.22 5.51 13.95
N TYR A 172 3.28 5.57 14.75
CA TYR A 172 3.65 4.52 15.71
C TYR A 172 3.77 5.08 17.12
N PRO A 173 3.28 4.36 18.14
CA PRO A 173 3.42 4.81 19.53
C PRO A 173 4.89 4.72 19.96
N LEU A 174 5.25 5.56 20.93
CA LEU A 174 6.47 5.35 21.70
C LEU A 174 6.44 3.96 22.38
N PRO A 175 7.56 3.22 22.38
CA PRO A 175 7.65 1.98 23.14
C PRO A 175 7.44 2.24 24.64
N SER A 176 6.87 1.27 25.35
CA SER A 176 6.67 1.35 26.79
C SER A 176 7.96 1.22 27.61
N LYS A 177 9.09 0.95 26.95
CA LYS A 177 10.43 0.79 27.55
C LYS A 177 11.42 1.67 26.81
N ASN A 178 12.51 2.04 27.47
CA ASN A 178 13.59 2.84 26.87
C ASN A 178 14.60 1.99 26.10
N GLU A 179 14.53 0.67 26.20
CA GLU A 179 15.44 -0.28 25.59
C GLU A 179 14.70 -1.48 25.00
N ILE A 180 15.35 -2.15 24.06
CA ILE A 180 14.93 -3.39 23.43
C ILE A 180 16.04 -4.43 23.60
N THR A 181 15.65 -5.69 23.82
CA THR A 181 16.58 -6.80 23.93
C THR A 181 16.46 -7.76 22.76
N PHE A 182 17.59 -8.21 22.24
CA PHE A 182 17.69 -9.26 21.22
C PHE A 182 18.48 -10.44 21.80
N THR A 183 17.88 -11.62 21.88
CA THR A 183 18.63 -12.86 22.11
C THR A 183 19.02 -13.43 20.76
N ILE A 184 20.33 -13.58 20.52
CA ILE A 184 20.88 -14.09 19.27
C ILE A 184 21.69 -15.36 19.51
N LEU A 185 21.72 -16.25 18.53
CA LEU A 185 22.53 -17.46 18.53
C LEU A 185 23.88 -17.17 17.83
N ASP A 186 24.93 -17.05 18.63
CA ASP A 186 26.32 -16.87 18.18
C ASP A 186 27.25 -17.86 18.92
N ASN A 187 27.31 -19.10 18.43
CA ASN A 187 27.83 -20.30 19.12
C ASN A 187 27.07 -20.68 20.41
N ASN A 188 26.64 -19.69 21.19
CA ASN A 188 25.74 -19.80 22.33
C ASN A 188 24.65 -18.70 22.23
N GLU A 189 23.58 -18.81 23.01
CA GLU A 189 22.64 -17.69 23.14
C GLU A 189 23.29 -16.53 23.90
N ILE A 190 23.30 -15.35 23.30
CA ILE A 190 23.70 -14.09 23.94
C ILE A 190 22.54 -13.10 23.86
N THR A 191 22.30 -12.37 24.94
CA THR A 191 21.28 -11.30 24.97
C THR A 191 21.97 -9.96 24.88
N LEU A 192 21.56 -9.17 23.90
CA LEU A 192 22.04 -7.83 23.63
C LEU A 192 20.95 -6.82 23.97
N THR A 193 21.30 -5.74 24.65
CA THR A 193 20.36 -4.66 25.02
C THR A 193 20.75 -3.38 24.30
N PHE A 194 19.76 -2.73 23.69
CA PHE A 194 19.95 -1.52 22.90
C PHE A 194 18.94 -0.46 23.31
N PRO A 195 19.34 0.81 23.49
CA PRO A 195 18.38 1.89 23.70
C PRO A 195 17.53 2.12 22.44
N TYR A 196 16.28 2.55 22.59
CA TYR A 196 15.56 3.12 21.46
C TYR A 196 16.16 4.49 21.11
N ILE A 197 16.49 4.70 19.84
CA ILE A 197 16.99 5.98 19.35
C ILE A 197 15.87 6.72 18.65
N VAL A 198 15.67 7.98 19.00
CA VAL A 198 14.73 8.88 18.32
C VAL A 198 15.52 9.94 17.56
N ILE A 199 15.38 9.93 16.24
CA ILE A 199 15.94 10.91 15.34
C ILE A 199 14.93 12.05 15.21
N ILE A 200 15.41 13.27 15.39
CA ILE A 200 14.62 14.48 15.19
C ILE A 200 14.98 15.04 13.81
N THR A 201 14.03 15.03 12.88
CA THR A 201 14.23 15.42 11.47
C THR A 201 14.22 16.93 11.26
N LYS A 202 13.66 17.67 12.23
CA LYS A 202 13.51 19.12 12.20
C LYS A 202 13.95 19.71 13.53
N LYS A 203 14.82 20.71 13.49
CA LYS A 203 15.23 21.42 14.70
C LYS A 203 14.05 22.22 15.26
N PHE A 204 13.79 22.07 16.56
CA PHE A 204 12.84 22.86 17.32
C PHE A 204 13.60 23.73 18.32
N ASP A 205 13.36 25.04 18.31
CA ASP A 205 14.06 25.97 19.22
C ASP A 205 13.53 25.86 20.65
N ASN A 206 12.28 25.47 20.81
CA ASN A 206 11.59 25.30 22.09
C ASN A 206 10.28 24.53 21.92
N GLN A 207 9.61 24.21 23.04
CA GLN A 207 8.32 23.54 23.04
C GLN A 207 7.23 24.29 22.24
N ILE A 208 7.24 25.62 22.24
CA ILE A 208 6.26 26.43 21.51
C ILE A 208 6.42 26.21 20.00
N SER A 209 7.67 26.14 19.49
CA SER A 209 7.92 25.84 18.08
C SER A 209 7.38 24.48 17.67
N LEU A 210 7.48 23.46 18.53
CA LEU A 210 6.87 22.15 18.30
C LEU A 210 5.33 22.21 18.34
N MET A 211 4.77 22.92 19.32
CA MET A 211 3.30 23.09 19.43
C MET A 211 2.73 23.82 18.22
N ASN A 212 3.41 24.85 17.70
CA ASN A 212 2.99 25.56 16.51
C ASN A 212 2.97 24.66 15.27
N GLU A 213 3.87 23.69 15.19
CA GLU A 213 3.88 22.68 14.11
C GLU A 213 2.73 21.68 14.25
N ASN A 214 2.17 21.50 15.45
CA ASN A 214 0.96 20.70 15.68
C ASN A 214 -0.34 21.45 15.35
N MET A 215 -0.29 22.78 15.24
CA MET A 215 -1.45 23.60 14.88
C MET A 215 -1.64 23.60 13.37
N PHE A 216 -2.91 23.63 12.94
CA PHE A 216 -3.20 23.87 11.53
C PHE A 216 -2.78 25.29 11.14
N SER A 217 -1.81 25.42 10.24
CA SER A 217 -1.33 26.71 9.72
C SER A 217 -1.68 26.92 8.25
N SER A 218 -1.73 25.84 7.46
CA SER A 218 -2.09 25.78 6.05
C SER A 218 -2.12 24.29 5.63
N PRO A 219 -2.81 23.90 4.54
CA PRO A 219 -2.58 22.61 3.90
C PRO A 219 -1.14 22.53 3.36
N THR A 220 -0.19 22.16 4.21
CA THR A 220 1.17 21.79 3.80
C THR A 220 1.20 20.29 3.57
N ILE A 221 1.63 19.88 2.37
CA ILE A 221 1.98 18.49 2.10
C ILE A 221 3.24 18.20 2.90
N PHE A 222 3.13 17.36 3.92
CA PHE A 222 4.29 16.98 4.71
C PHE A 222 5.17 16.05 3.85
N ASP A 223 6.41 16.45 3.64
CA ASP A 223 7.40 15.64 2.93
C ASP A 223 8.07 14.67 3.92
N GLN A 224 7.43 13.52 4.19
CA GLN A 224 8.02 12.42 4.96
C GLN A 224 9.23 11.80 4.26
N SER A 225 9.47 12.14 2.99
CA SER A 225 10.40 11.39 2.15
C SER A 225 11.85 11.58 2.60
N MET A 226 12.34 12.77 2.97
CA MET A 226 13.80 12.97 2.99
C MET A 226 14.61 12.05 3.92
N ILE A 227 14.18 11.78 5.16
CA ILE A 227 14.94 10.90 6.06
C ILE A 227 14.58 9.43 5.86
N LEU A 228 13.31 9.14 5.58
CA LEU A 228 12.90 7.79 5.22
C LEU A 228 13.68 7.35 3.98
N HIS A 229 13.61 8.13 2.92
CA HIS A 229 14.36 7.97 1.68
C HIS A 229 15.86 7.96 1.92
N TYR A 230 16.44 8.81 2.79
CA TYR A 230 17.87 8.72 3.09
C TYR A 230 18.24 7.38 3.72
N VAL A 231 17.55 6.96 4.77
CA VAL A 231 17.85 5.70 5.48
C VAL A 231 17.52 4.49 4.59
N THR A 232 16.35 4.49 3.94
CA THR A 232 15.94 3.41 3.05
C THR A 232 16.83 3.35 1.83
N ASN A 233 17.16 4.45 1.17
CA ASN A 233 18.03 4.40 -0.02
C ASN A 233 19.46 4.03 0.34
N SER A 234 20.03 4.64 1.39
CA SER A 234 21.41 4.34 1.79
C SER A 234 21.57 2.88 2.24
N GLU A 235 20.50 2.25 2.76
CA GLU A 235 20.56 0.87 3.23
C GLU A 235 19.96 -0.17 2.23
N HIS A 236 18.98 0.19 1.38
CA HIS A 236 18.33 -0.70 0.38
C HIS A 236 18.91 -0.59 -1.03
N LEU A 237 19.19 0.62 -1.55
CA LEU A 237 19.61 0.80 -2.96
C LEU A 237 21.03 0.30 -3.24
N ASN A 238 21.83 0.11 -2.18
CA ASN A 238 23.18 -0.40 -2.33
C ASN A 238 23.23 -1.79 -2.96
N TRP A 239 22.19 -2.64 -2.88
CA TRP A 239 22.25 -3.95 -3.57
C TRP A 239 22.28 -3.82 -5.09
N TYR A 240 21.34 -3.05 -5.66
CA TYR A 240 21.17 -2.88 -7.10
C TYR A 240 22.31 -2.05 -7.74
N HIS A 241 22.92 -1.15 -6.96
CA HIS A 241 24.04 -0.32 -7.43
C HIS A 241 25.42 -0.94 -7.18
N GLU A 242 25.61 -1.73 -6.11
CA GLU A 242 26.94 -2.25 -5.75
C GLU A 242 27.28 -3.58 -6.45
N LYS A 243 26.32 -4.26 -7.08
CA LYS A 243 26.57 -5.51 -7.80
C LYS A 243 26.29 -5.41 -9.29
N GLN A 244 27.33 -5.08 -10.06
CA GLN A 244 27.45 -5.63 -11.41
C GLN A 244 27.56 -7.15 -11.27
N SER A 245 26.44 -7.86 -11.37
CA SER A 245 26.44 -9.32 -11.43
C SER A 245 26.95 -9.78 -12.81
N ASP A 246 27.66 -10.90 -12.84
CA ASP A 246 28.07 -11.55 -14.08
C ASP A 246 26.86 -11.93 -14.95
N ALA A 247 25.67 -12.12 -14.36
CA ALA A 247 24.46 -12.54 -15.06
C ALA A 247 23.64 -11.40 -15.68
N PHE A 248 23.79 -10.16 -15.20
CA PHE A 248 22.91 -9.04 -15.59
C PHE A 248 23.69 -7.86 -16.18
N ASP A 249 23.17 -7.29 -17.27
CA ASP A 249 23.57 -5.97 -17.74
C ASP A 249 22.74 -4.92 -17.01
N TYR A 250 23.39 -4.10 -16.18
CA TYR A 250 22.75 -2.95 -15.56
C TYR A 250 22.70 -1.79 -16.56
N ILE A 251 21.49 -1.33 -16.85
CA ILE A 251 21.29 -0.15 -17.68
C ILE A 251 20.56 0.88 -16.81
N MET A 252 21.29 1.93 -16.45
CA MET A 252 20.72 3.04 -15.68
C MET A 252 19.51 3.61 -16.44
N GLY A 253 18.33 3.53 -15.81
CA GLY A 253 17.38 4.61 -15.92
C GLY A 253 17.82 5.74 -14.99
N ASP A 254 16.97 6.75 -14.77
CA ASP A 254 17.27 7.75 -13.75
C ASP A 254 17.17 7.18 -12.33
N THR A 255 17.19 8.04 -11.31
CA THR A 255 17.21 7.66 -9.89
C THR A 255 15.96 6.92 -9.39
N THR A 256 14.92 6.74 -10.21
CA THR A 256 13.59 6.27 -9.75
C THR A 256 13.02 5.06 -10.48
N ALA A 257 13.57 4.71 -11.66
CA ALA A 257 13.25 3.47 -12.34
C ALA A 257 14.51 2.95 -13.04
N TYR A 258 14.84 1.69 -12.82
CA TYR A 258 15.99 1.05 -13.44
C TYR A 258 15.62 -0.34 -13.95
N TYR A 259 16.37 -0.82 -14.93
CA TYR A 259 16.14 -2.12 -15.52
C TYR A 259 17.43 -2.88 -15.78
N TYR A 260 17.28 -4.20 -15.74
CA TYR A 260 18.33 -5.17 -16.00
C TYR A 260 17.97 -5.96 -17.25
N ILE A 261 18.99 -6.39 -17.97
CA ILE A 261 18.84 -7.42 -18.99
C ILE A 261 19.62 -8.63 -18.53
N HIS A 262 18.93 -9.76 -18.37
CA HIS A 262 19.62 -11.02 -18.12
C HIS A 262 20.41 -11.42 -19.36
N LYS A 263 21.75 -11.51 -19.24
CA LYS A 263 22.66 -11.60 -20.40
C LYS A 263 22.38 -12.82 -21.27
N LYS A 264 22.03 -13.95 -20.64
CA LYS A 264 21.82 -15.25 -21.30
C LYS A 264 20.48 -15.35 -22.02
N THR A 265 19.38 -15.02 -21.34
CA THR A 265 18.02 -15.18 -21.89
C THR A 265 17.48 -13.94 -22.58
N LYS A 266 18.16 -12.79 -22.42
CA LYS A 266 17.67 -11.47 -22.81
C LYS A 266 16.34 -11.10 -22.15
N THR A 267 16.03 -11.70 -20.99
CA THR A 267 14.88 -11.31 -20.17
C THR A 267 15.10 -9.90 -19.65
N THR A 268 14.13 -9.01 -19.87
CA THR A 268 14.14 -7.67 -19.29
C THR A 268 13.50 -7.71 -17.91
N ILE A 269 14.13 -7.09 -16.92
CA ILE A 269 13.66 -6.98 -15.55
C ILE A 269 13.55 -5.50 -15.22
N ILE A 270 12.37 -5.03 -14.86
CA ILE A 270 12.11 -3.61 -14.57
C ILE A 270 11.66 -3.49 -13.12
N LYS A 271 12.38 -2.68 -12.33
CA LYS A 271 11.89 -2.22 -11.04
C LYS A 271 10.96 -1.03 -11.27
N LEU A 272 9.73 -1.14 -10.77
CA LEU A 272 8.82 0.01 -10.68
C LEU A 272 8.67 0.37 -9.22
N GLU A 273 9.28 1.47 -8.79
CA GLU A 273 9.23 1.93 -7.40
C GLU A 273 7.90 2.61 -7.07
N SER A 274 7.36 3.39 -8.00
CA SER A 274 6.08 4.08 -7.83
C SER A 274 5.39 4.29 -9.19
N PHE A 275 4.11 4.67 -9.13
CA PHE A 275 3.31 5.23 -10.21
C PHE A 275 3.13 6.74 -10.02
N ASP A 276 4.04 7.40 -9.29
CA ASP A 276 4.04 8.84 -9.12
C ASP A 276 4.39 9.57 -10.41
N GLU A 277 3.80 10.75 -10.59
CA GLU A 277 3.98 11.56 -11.79
C GLU A 277 5.44 11.98 -12.00
N GLN A 278 6.20 12.14 -10.92
CA GLN A 278 7.62 12.49 -10.97
C GLN A 278 8.47 11.37 -11.60
N GLN A 279 8.01 10.11 -11.55
CA GLN A 279 8.70 8.96 -12.13
C GLN A 279 8.22 8.63 -13.55
N PHE A 280 7.29 9.41 -14.10
CA PHE A 280 6.62 9.07 -15.36
C PHE A 280 7.58 8.92 -16.54
N GLU A 281 8.48 9.90 -16.72
CA GLU A 281 9.47 9.84 -17.83
C GLU A 281 10.48 8.70 -17.63
N SER A 282 10.83 8.39 -16.38
CA SER A 282 11.68 7.27 -15.98
C SER A 282 11.08 5.94 -16.42
N ILE A 283 9.83 5.70 -16.01
CA ILE A 283 9.04 4.52 -16.38
C ILE A 283 8.99 4.39 -17.89
N LYS A 284 8.63 5.47 -18.59
CA LYS A 284 8.55 5.51 -20.05
C LYS A 284 9.87 5.14 -20.72
N ASN A 285 10.98 5.77 -20.32
CA ASN A 285 12.28 5.53 -20.92
C ASN A 285 12.74 4.09 -20.72
N VAL A 286 12.54 3.53 -19.53
CA VAL A 286 12.90 2.14 -19.23
C VAL A 286 12.11 1.17 -20.10
N PHE A 287 10.79 1.36 -20.24
CA PHE A 287 9.95 0.47 -21.05
C PHE A 287 10.17 0.60 -22.56
N LEU A 288 10.56 1.77 -23.08
CA LEU A 288 10.91 1.97 -24.48
C LEU A 288 12.24 1.30 -24.86
N ASN A 289 13.18 1.20 -23.91
CA ASN A 289 14.48 0.55 -24.14
C ASN A 289 14.48 -0.95 -23.79
N ALA A 290 13.40 -1.45 -23.18
CA ALA A 290 13.26 -2.86 -22.83
C ALA A 290 13.35 -3.77 -24.07
N SER A 291 14.17 -4.84 -24.00
CA SER A 291 14.44 -5.76 -25.12
C SER A 291 14.05 -7.22 -24.80
N GLY A 292 14.16 -8.13 -25.76
CA GLY A 292 13.77 -9.54 -25.58
C GLY A 292 12.26 -9.81 -25.53
N ASP A 293 11.91 -11.09 -25.34
CA ASP A 293 10.54 -11.62 -25.38
C ASP A 293 9.87 -11.75 -24.00
N THR A 294 10.67 -11.77 -22.93
CA THR A 294 10.21 -11.97 -21.55
C THR A 294 10.46 -10.72 -20.71
N LEU A 295 9.45 -10.33 -19.94
CA LEU A 295 9.48 -9.22 -18.98
C LEU A 295 9.20 -9.73 -17.57
N ILE A 296 10.03 -9.33 -16.61
CA ILE A 296 9.76 -9.44 -15.18
C ILE A 296 9.58 -8.02 -14.64
N ILE A 297 8.46 -7.76 -13.98
CA ILE A 297 8.18 -6.48 -13.33
C ILE A 297 8.32 -6.67 -11.82
N ASP A 298 9.34 -6.06 -11.22
CA ASP A 298 9.52 -6.01 -9.76
C ASP A 298 8.67 -4.85 -9.18
N LEU A 299 7.68 -5.23 -8.40
CA LEU A 299 6.70 -4.39 -7.72
C LEU A 299 6.85 -4.43 -6.18
N ILE A 300 7.93 -5.04 -5.66
CA ILE A 300 8.20 -5.09 -4.21
C ILE A 300 8.26 -3.65 -3.67
N GLY A 301 7.48 -3.35 -2.62
CA GLY A 301 7.47 -2.03 -2.01
C GLY A 301 6.82 -0.90 -2.81
N ASN A 302 6.24 -1.17 -3.99
CA ASN A 302 5.58 -0.12 -4.77
C ASN A 302 4.23 0.26 -4.14
N GLN A 303 4.16 1.40 -3.47
CA GLN A 303 2.95 1.79 -2.73
C GLN A 303 1.84 2.38 -3.63
N GLY A 304 2.09 2.47 -4.94
CA GLY A 304 1.15 2.97 -5.94
C GLY A 304 1.50 4.35 -6.45
N GLY A 305 0.53 5.26 -6.55
CA GLY A 305 0.69 6.56 -7.21
C GLY A 305 -0.55 6.91 -8.02
N HIS A 306 -0.38 7.44 -9.23
CA HIS A 306 -1.49 7.89 -10.08
C HIS A 306 -2.06 6.75 -10.95
N SER A 307 -3.34 6.43 -10.79
CA SER A 307 -4.02 5.33 -11.50
C SER A 307 -3.94 5.45 -13.03
N CYS A 308 -3.97 6.66 -13.59
CA CYS A 308 -3.82 6.85 -15.04
C CYS A 308 -2.45 6.44 -15.58
N ILE A 309 -1.38 6.48 -14.79
CA ILE A 309 -0.07 5.96 -15.21
C ILE A 309 -0.11 4.43 -15.25
N ALA A 310 -0.76 3.79 -14.26
CA ALA A 310 -1.02 2.36 -14.27
C ALA A 310 -1.83 1.92 -15.50
N TYR A 311 -2.94 2.60 -15.82
CA TYR A 311 -3.72 2.31 -17.03
C TYR A 311 -2.91 2.53 -18.31
N SER A 312 -2.10 3.58 -18.37
CA SER A 312 -1.27 3.85 -19.54
C SER A 312 -0.22 2.76 -19.77
N LEU A 313 0.38 2.24 -18.69
CA LEU A 313 1.31 1.12 -18.77
C LEU A 313 0.62 -0.18 -19.16
N LEU A 314 -0.58 -0.47 -18.64
CA LEU A 314 -1.40 -1.61 -19.06
C LEU A 314 -1.72 -1.54 -20.56
N HIS A 315 -2.13 -0.36 -21.04
CA HIS A 315 -2.39 -0.12 -22.46
C HIS A 315 -1.15 -0.34 -23.35
N TYR A 316 0.07 -0.09 -22.84
CA TYR A 316 1.31 -0.39 -23.54
C TYR A 316 1.59 -1.89 -23.63
N LEU A 317 1.47 -2.60 -22.51
CA LEU A 317 1.94 -3.97 -22.34
C LEU A 317 0.96 -5.04 -22.83
N VAL A 318 -0.33 -4.70 -22.88
CA VAL A 318 -1.42 -5.69 -23.05
C VAL A 318 -2.24 -5.36 -24.29
N PRO A 319 -2.21 -6.22 -25.34
CA PRO A 319 -2.95 -6.01 -26.58
C PRO A 319 -4.46 -5.81 -26.39
N GLU A 320 -5.06 -6.52 -25.43
CA GLU A 320 -6.49 -6.52 -25.14
C GLU A 320 -6.98 -5.16 -24.62
N TYR A 321 -6.08 -4.40 -23.99
CA TYR A 321 -6.40 -3.11 -23.39
C TYR A 321 -6.31 -1.94 -24.36
N LEU A 322 -6.13 -2.19 -25.66
CA LEU A 322 -6.38 -1.20 -26.72
C LEU A 322 -7.85 -0.79 -26.78
N ASN A 323 -8.75 -1.66 -26.33
CA ASN A 323 -10.12 -1.27 -26.07
C ASN A 323 -10.21 -0.60 -24.70
N LEU A 324 -10.37 0.73 -24.71
CA LEU A 324 -10.44 1.53 -23.48
C LEU A 324 -11.60 1.15 -22.57
N THR A 325 -12.71 0.61 -23.10
CA THR A 325 -13.84 0.15 -22.28
C THR A 325 -13.50 -1.08 -21.45
N VAL A 326 -12.45 -1.82 -21.82
CA VAL A 326 -11.95 -2.99 -21.07
C VAL A 326 -10.81 -2.59 -20.15
N LEU A 327 -10.08 -1.52 -20.48
CA LEU A 327 -8.95 -1.01 -19.70
C LEU A 327 -9.43 -0.38 -18.39
N TYR A 328 -10.39 0.54 -18.44
CA TYR A 328 -10.84 1.26 -17.25
C TYR A 328 -11.67 0.37 -16.34
N GLU A 329 -11.43 0.48 -15.04
CA GLU A 329 -12.23 -0.19 -14.04
C GLU A 329 -13.42 0.65 -13.59
N ALA A 330 -14.45 -0.07 -13.16
CA ALA A 330 -15.57 0.51 -12.45
C ALA A 330 -15.16 1.01 -11.08
N PHE A 331 -15.64 2.19 -10.73
CA PHE A 331 -15.66 2.68 -9.38
C PHE A 331 -17.03 3.29 -9.05
N ASP A 332 -17.42 3.26 -7.78
CA ASP A 332 -18.60 3.97 -7.26
C ASP A 332 -18.30 4.57 -5.88
N GLY A 333 -19.17 5.45 -5.39
CA GLY A 333 -19.01 6.12 -4.09
C GLY A 333 -20.27 6.05 -3.25
N ARG A 334 -20.11 5.94 -1.93
CA ARG A 334 -21.23 5.89 -0.98
C ARG A 334 -21.90 7.27 -0.90
N ILE A 335 -23.12 7.37 -1.37
CA ILE A 335 -23.82 8.64 -1.49
C ILE A 335 -24.23 9.19 -0.14
N THR A 336 -23.79 10.42 0.11
CA THR A 336 -24.26 11.29 1.19
C THR A 336 -24.44 12.70 0.64
N LYS A 337 -25.14 13.57 1.38
CA LYS A 337 -25.20 15.00 1.04
C LYS A 337 -23.78 15.60 0.92
N SER A 338 -22.89 15.19 1.82
CA SER A 338 -21.52 15.67 1.88
C SER A 338 -20.72 15.24 0.64
N LEU A 339 -20.83 13.97 0.25
CA LEU A 339 -20.21 13.45 -0.97
C LEU A 339 -20.76 14.12 -2.22
N GLN A 340 -22.07 14.40 -2.30
CA GLN A 340 -22.66 15.08 -3.45
C GLN A 340 -22.13 16.50 -3.62
N SER A 341 -21.99 17.27 -2.54
CA SER A 341 -21.40 18.61 -2.59
C SER A 341 -19.94 18.58 -3.02
N PHE A 342 -19.14 17.69 -2.43
CA PHE A 342 -17.75 17.47 -2.84
C PHE A 342 -17.66 17.05 -4.31
N SER A 343 -18.50 16.10 -4.72
CA SER A 343 -18.53 15.59 -6.09
C SER A 343 -19.00 16.63 -7.07
N THR A 344 -19.88 17.57 -6.70
CA THR A 344 -20.26 18.70 -7.57
C THR A 344 -19.08 19.62 -7.83
N ALA A 345 -18.28 19.91 -6.78
CA ALA A 345 -17.07 20.72 -6.91
C ALA A 345 -15.98 20.00 -7.73
N PHE A 346 -15.79 18.72 -7.44
CA PHE A 346 -14.84 17.87 -8.14
C PHE A 346 -15.25 17.66 -9.61
N SER A 347 -16.56 17.51 -9.85
CA SER A 347 -17.20 17.36 -11.15
C SER A 347 -17.56 18.69 -11.82
N PHE A 348 -16.97 19.82 -11.42
CA PHE A 348 -16.80 20.94 -12.37
C PHE A 348 -16.05 20.52 -13.65
N TYR A 349 -15.58 19.27 -13.68
CA TYR A 349 -14.97 18.59 -14.80
C TYR A 349 -15.64 17.24 -15.07
N PRO A 350 -16.93 17.21 -15.45
CA PRO A 350 -17.68 15.96 -15.63
C PRO A 350 -17.06 15.08 -16.73
N ASN A 351 -16.31 15.71 -17.65
CA ASN A 351 -15.51 15.04 -18.66
C ASN A 351 -14.38 14.17 -18.08
N SER A 352 -14.15 14.19 -16.77
CA SER A 352 -13.17 13.34 -16.08
C SER A 352 -13.73 11.99 -15.65
N ILE A 353 -15.05 11.79 -15.75
CA ILE A 353 -15.73 10.53 -15.43
C ILE A 353 -16.28 9.93 -16.72
N LEU A 354 -16.09 8.63 -16.91
CA LEU A 354 -16.56 7.88 -18.07
C LEU A 354 -17.81 7.07 -17.72
N ASN A 355 -18.79 7.13 -18.61
CA ASN A 355 -19.86 6.15 -18.64
C ASN A 355 -19.30 4.86 -19.25
N LEU A 356 -19.16 3.81 -18.45
CA LEU A 356 -18.55 2.54 -18.89
C LEU A 356 -19.37 1.79 -19.95
N GLN A 357 -20.67 2.08 -20.09
CA GLN A 357 -21.50 1.45 -21.12
C GLN A 357 -21.26 2.09 -22.51
N THR A 358 -21.06 3.40 -22.55
CA THR A 358 -20.89 4.14 -23.81
C THR A 358 -19.43 4.43 -24.15
N GLY A 359 -18.53 4.33 -23.16
CA GLY A 359 -17.14 4.78 -23.24
C GLY A 359 -16.99 6.29 -23.36
N GLN A 360 -18.08 7.06 -23.24
CA GLN A 360 -18.04 8.52 -23.36
C GLN A 360 -17.96 9.20 -21.99
N PRO A 361 -17.30 10.36 -21.88
CA PRO A 361 -17.32 11.14 -20.67
C PRO A 361 -18.73 11.65 -20.34
N PHE A 362 -19.06 11.73 -19.05
CA PHE A 362 -20.28 12.41 -18.62
C PHE A 362 -20.20 13.91 -18.91
N THR A 363 -21.35 14.53 -19.18
CA THR A 363 -21.47 15.99 -19.39
C THR A 363 -22.06 16.72 -18.18
N ASN A 364 -22.51 15.97 -17.18
CA ASN A 364 -23.19 16.44 -15.98
C ASN A 364 -22.93 15.44 -14.82
N LEU A 365 -23.69 15.56 -13.73
CA LEU A 365 -23.58 14.72 -12.53
C LEU A 365 -24.41 13.43 -12.59
N ASP A 366 -24.86 13.00 -13.77
CA ASP A 366 -25.69 11.80 -13.89
C ASP A 366 -24.92 10.52 -13.49
N TRP A 367 -23.59 10.56 -13.39
CA TRP A 367 -22.82 9.45 -12.83
C TRP A 367 -23.06 9.23 -11.32
N ILE A 368 -23.61 10.23 -10.62
CA ILE A 368 -24.00 10.14 -9.21
C ILE A 368 -25.43 9.57 -9.08
N GLN A 369 -26.23 9.61 -10.16
CA GLN A 369 -27.67 9.34 -10.17
C GLN A 369 -28.13 8.62 -11.44
N PRO A 370 -28.78 7.45 -11.36
CA PRO A 370 -29.51 6.93 -10.20
C PRO A 370 -28.61 6.17 -9.20
N TYR A 371 -29.10 6.07 -7.96
CA TYR A 371 -28.43 5.30 -6.91
C TYR A 371 -28.57 3.78 -7.08
N VAL A 372 -27.55 3.06 -6.62
CA VAL A 372 -27.54 1.62 -6.43
C VAL A 372 -27.48 1.33 -4.93
N ASN A 373 -28.33 0.44 -4.43
CA ASN A 373 -28.30 0.05 -3.02
C ASN A 373 -27.42 -1.19 -2.83
N TYR A 374 -26.46 -1.10 -1.91
CA TYR A 374 -25.70 -2.25 -1.45
C TYR A 374 -26.01 -2.52 0.01
N THR A 375 -26.29 -3.80 0.33
CA THR A 375 -26.40 -4.26 1.72
C THR A 375 -25.12 -4.97 2.12
N ARG A 376 -24.31 -4.34 2.99
CA ARG A 376 -23.00 -4.85 3.44
C ARG A 376 -22.82 -4.53 4.93
N GLY A 377 -22.22 -5.45 5.69
CA GLY A 377 -22.02 -5.29 7.14
C GLY A 377 -23.29 -4.92 7.91
N ASN A 378 -24.42 -5.54 7.55
CA ASN A 378 -25.76 -5.29 8.10
C ASN A 378 -26.29 -3.85 7.94
N SER A 379 -25.70 -3.06 7.05
CA SER A 379 -26.20 -1.74 6.66
C SER A 379 -26.58 -1.77 5.18
N THR A 380 -27.62 -1.02 4.82
CA THR A 380 -27.93 -0.74 3.42
C THR A 380 -27.61 0.73 3.16
N ASP A 381 -26.72 0.97 2.20
CA ASP A 381 -26.28 2.31 1.83
C ASP A 381 -26.50 2.53 0.32
N GLU A 382 -26.76 3.77 -0.03
CA GLU A 382 -26.88 4.23 -1.41
C GLU A 382 -25.49 4.50 -1.98
N TYR A 383 -25.26 4.08 -3.22
CA TYR A 383 -24.02 4.27 -3.97
C TYR A 383 -24.32 4.91 -5.32
N SER A 384 -23.34 5.63 -5.88
CA SER A 384 -23.41 6.14 -7.25
C SER A 384 -23.52 4.98 -8.25
N MET A 385 -23.88 5.28 -9.49
CA MET A 385 -23.69 4.27 -10.54
C MET A 385 -22.19 4.03 -10.78
N LYS A 386 -21.84 2.79 -11.15
CA LYS A 386 -20.47 2.43 -11.53
C LYS A 386 -20.04 3.23 -12.76
N SER A 387 -18.88 3.87 -12.63
CA SER A 387 -18.31 4.75 -13.64
C SER A 387 -16.80 4.49 -13.77
N GLY A 388 -16.18 4.99 -14.84
CA GLY A 388 -14.73 4.87 -15.07
C GLY A 388 -14.01 6.20 -14.89
N ILE A 389 -12.71 6.18 -14.60
CA ILE A 389 -11.89 7.39 -14.57
C ILE A 389 -11.49 7.73 -16.01
N ASN A 390 -11.82 8.95 -16.48
CA ASN A 390 -11.35 9.42 -17.78
C ASN A 390 -9.90 9.90 -17.70
N CYS A 391 -8.98 8.97 -17.86
CA CYS A 391 -7.56 9.25 -17.91
C CYS A 391 -7.12 9.93 -19.23
N ASP A 392 -7.98 10.06 -20.24
CA ASP A 392 -7.74 10.87 -21.45
C ASP A 392 -8.17 12.34 -21.28
N GLY A 393 -8.85 12.68 -20.18
CA GLY A 393 -9.30 14.04 -19.90
C GLY A 393 -8.16 14.99 -19.57
N GLN A 394 -8.38 16.30 -19.76
CA GLN A 394 -7.36 17.33 -19.54
C GLN A 394 -6.75 17.33 -18.12
N ILE A 395 -7.49 16.82 -17.13
CA ILE A 395 -7.16 16.95 -15.70
C ILE A 395 -6.38 15.74 -15.19
N TYR A 396 -6.80 14.54 -15.58
CA TYR A 396 -6.18 13.30 -15.13
C TYR A 396 -5.12 12.78 -16.09
N GLY A 397 -5.05 13.27 -17.32
CA GLY A 397 -4.06 12.75 -18.26
C GLY A 397 -3.81 13.53 -19.54
N SER A 398 -3.89 14.87 -19.52
CA SER A 398 -3.20 15.63 -20.57
C SER A 398 -1.70 15.27 -20.54
N GLY A 399 -1.25 14.52 -21.54
CA GLY A 399 0.13 14.03 -21.67
C GLY A 399 0.47 12.70 -20.97
N LYS A 400 -0.42 12.10 -20.16
CA LYS A 400 -0.10 10.89 -19.36
C LYS A 400 -0.38 9.56 -20.07
N PHE A 401 -1.26 9.52 -21.08
CA PHE A 401 -1.34 8.38 -22.01
C PHE A 401 -0.22 8.45 -23.05
N TRP A 402 1.00 8.13 -22.61
CA TRP A 402 2.22 8.18 -23.40
C TRP A 402 2.21 7.39 -24.72
N LEU A 403 1.23 6.51 -24.98
CA LEU A 403 1.25 5.60 -26.13
C LEU A 403 -0.10 5.44 -26.85
N ARG A 404 -0.74 6.56 -27.18
CA ARG A 404 -1.64 6.53 -28.34
C ARG A 404 -0.88 6.21 -29.63
N ASN A 405 0.43 6.48 -29.69
CA ASN A 405 1.23 6.14 -30.86
C ASN A 405 1.55 4.63 -30.90
N SER A 406 1.01 3.95 -31.91
CA SER A 406 1.10 2.49 -32.07
C SER A 406 2.50 1.97 -32.40
N THR A 407 3.36 2.82 -32.97
CA THR A 407 4.63 2.40 -33.59
C THR A 407 5.72 2.04 -32.59
N SER A 408 5.59 2.46 -31.33
CA SER A 408 6.58 2.19 -30.27
C SER A 408 6.13 1.10 -29.30
N ARG A 409 4.98 0.45 -29.54
CA ARG A 409 4.47 -0.59 -28.64
C ARG A 409 5.29 -1.87 -28.71
N LYS A 410 5.54 -2.45 -27.55
CA LYS A 410 6.21 -3.75 -27.44
C LYS A 410 5.38 -4.71 -26.63
N TYR A 411 4.90 -5.76 -27.29
CA TYR A 411 4.19 -6.85 -26.64
C TYR A 411 5.18 -7.97 -26.32
N PHE A 412 5.48 -8.13 -25.03
CA PHE A 412 6.24 -9.27 -24.54
C PHE A 412 5.38 -10.54 -24.67
N LYS A 413 6.03 -11.67 -24.98
CA LYS A 413 5.38 -12.99 -25.05
C LYS A 413 5.03 -13.51 -23.65
N SER A 414 5.90 -13.21 -22.69
CA SER A 414 5.76 -13.60 -21.29
C SER A 414 5.97 -12.39 -20.39
N ILE A 415 4.98 -12.11 -19.54
CA ILE A 415 5.08 -11.13 -18.47
C ILE A 415 4.93 -11.84 -17.12
N TYR A 416 5.88 -11.60 -16.23
CA TYR A 416 5.86 -12.02 -14.83
C TYR A 416 5.87 -10.81 -13.92
N ALA A 417 5.28 -10.96 -12.73
CA ALA A 417 5.39 -9.96 -11.67
C ALA A 417 6.12 -10.56 -10.47
N LEU A 418 6.97 -9.79 -9.82
CA LEU A 418 7.57 -10.09 -8.53
C LEU A 418 7.02 -9.07 -7.51
N THR A 419 6.47 -9.54 -6.41
CA THR A 419 5.80 -8.69 -5.40
C THR A 419 6.04 -9.24 -4.00
N ASP A 420 5.99 -8.39 -2.99
CA ASP A 420 5.89 -8.76 -1.58
C ASP A 420 4.46 -8.55 -1.03
N GLY A 421 3.52 -8.29 -1.94
CA GLY A 421 2.11 -8.03 -1.65
C GLY A 421 1.83 -6.59 -1.24
N THR A 422 2.85 -5.78 -0.98
CA THR A 422 2.69 -4.36 -0.61
C THR A 422 2.45 -3.45 -1.80
N CYS A 423 2.42 -4.01 -3.02
CA CYS A 423 1.98 -3.35 -4.23
C CYS A 423 0.60 -2.70 -3.99
N GLY A 424 0.55 -1.39 -3.85
CA GLY A 424 -0.57 -0.63 -3.32
C GLY A 424 -1.29 0.24 -4.34
N SER A 425 -2.52 0.68 -4.08
CA SER A 425 -3.18 1.76 -4.83
C SER A 425 -3.11 1.53 -6.36
N ALA A 426 -2.56 2.48 -7.14
CA ALA A 426 -2.34 2.34 -8.58
C ALA A 426 -1.50 1.09 -8.98
N CYS A 427 -0.53 0.66 -8.17
CA CYS A 427 0.20 -0.59 -8.39
C CYS A 427 -0.73 -1.79 -8.25
N SER A 428 -1.56 -1.79 -7.22
CA SER A 428 -2.52 -2.88 -7.00
C SER A 428 -3.52 -2.98 -8.13
N LEU A 429 -4.03 -1.85 -8.63
CA LEU A 429 -4.82 -1.77 -9.86
C LEU A 429 -4.04 -2.35 -11.06
N PHE A 430 -2.82 -1.89 -11.28
CA PHE A 430 -1.94 -2.35 -12.36
C PHE A 430 -1.79 -3.87 -12.35
N LEU A 431 -1.32 -4.43 -11.22
CA LEU A 431 -1.06 -5.85 -11.09
C LEU A 431 -2.35 -6.66 -11.19
N SER A 432 -3.43 -6.17 -10.57
CA SER A 432 -4.72 -6.87 -10.61
C SER A 432 -5.22 -7.04 -12.04
N LYS A 433 -5.16 -5.98 -12.87
CA LYS A 433 -5.54 -6.08 -14.28
C LYS A 433 -4.53 -6.88 -15.11
N LEU A 434 -3.24 -6.72 -14.85
CA LEU A 434 -2.20 -7.40 -15.60
C LEU A 434 -2.37 -8.92 -15.54
N THR A 435 -2.81 -9.47 -14.39
CA THR A 435 -3.02 -10.92 -14.24
C THR A 435 -4.02 -11.54 -15.21
N PHE A 436 -4.86 -10.71 -15.84
CA PHE A 436 -5.86 -11.14 -16.81
C PHE A 436 -5.46 -10.96 -18.27
N ALA A 437 -4.24 -10.47 -18.53
CA ALA A 437 -3.69 -10.34 -19.86
C ALA A 437 -3.26 -11.71 -20.42
N SER A 438 -3.44 -11.96 -21.71
CA SER A 438 -3.06 -13.24 -22.33
C SER A 438 -1.56 -13.54 -22.30
N ASN A 439 -0.72 -12.49 -22.25
CA ASN A 439 0.73 -12.62 -22.14
C ASN A 439 1.24 -12.67 -20.69
N PHE A 440 0.38 -12.46 -19.69
CA PHE A 440 0.76 -12.65 -18.29
C PHE A 440 0.86 -14.13 -17.94
N LYS A 441 1.91 -14.50 -17.20
CA LYS A 441 2.21 -15.89 -16.86
C LYS A 441 1.96 -16.18 -15.39
N LYS A 442 2.64 -15.46 -14.48
CA LYS A 442 2.55 -15.67 -13.03
C LYS A 442 2.92 -14.41 -12.23
N ALA A 443 2.27 -14.25 -11.09
CA ALA A 443 2.73 -13.40 -9.99
C ALA A 443 3.54 -14.23 -8.99
N TYR A 444 4.78 -13.82 -8.73
CA TYR A 444 5.66 -14.40 -7.73
C TYR A 444 5.68 -13.56 -6.46
N GLY A 445 5.51 -14.20 -5.31
CA GLY A 445 5.56 -13.57 -4.01
C GLY A 445 6.88 -13.80 -3.28
N LEU A 446 7.49 -12.72 -2.80
CA LEU A 446 8.63 -12.75 -1.87
C LEU A 446 8.16 -12.62 -0.41
N GLY A 447 8.74 -13.42 0.49
CA GLY A 447 8.45 -13.33 1.92
C GLY A 447 7.14 -14.05 2.34
N GLY A 448 6.43 -13.47 3.31
CA GLY A 448 5.27 -13.99 4.04
C GLY A 448 5.67 -14.94 5.18
N GLY A 449 4.76 -15.81 5.63
CA GLY A 449 5.08 -17.00 6.43
C GLY A 449 4.30 -17.08 7.73
N TYR A 450 3.25 -16.26 7.84
CA TYR A 450 2.52 -16.00 9.06
C TYR A 450 1.90 -17.26 9.69
N ASP A 451 1.57 -18.26 8.87
CA ASP A 451 0.96 -19.55 9.26
C ASP A 451 1.64 -20.79 8.64
N GLY A 452 2.82 -20.62 8.03
CA GLY A 452 3.59 -21.71 7.45
C GLY A 452 3.07 -22.30 6.12
N ASN A 453 1.86 -21.98 5.65
CA ASN A 453 1.26 -22.67 4.49
C ASN A 453 0.47 -21.80 3.49
N SER A 454 0.56 -20.47 3.54
CA SER A 454 -0.21 -19.60 2.65
C SER A 454 0.63 -18.91 1.57
N LEU A 455 0.14 -18.99 0.32
CA LEU A 455 0.32 -17.93 -0.66
C LEU A 455 -0.37 -16.68 -0.11
N PHE A 456 0.21 -15.51 -0.31
CA PHE A 456 -0.33 -14.24 0.16
C PHE A 456 -0.79 -13.39 -1.00
N GLU A 457 -1.43 -12.26 -0.72
CA GLU A 457 -1.90 -11.38 -1.77
C GLU A 457 -0.79 -10.83 -2.68
N SER A 458 -1.06 -10.79 -3.98
CA SER A 458 -0.14 -10.18 -4.94
C SER A 458 -0.05 -8.66 -4.77
N SER A 459 -1.11 -8.03 -4.27
CA SER A 459 -1.21 -6.59 -4.07
C SER A 459 -2.26 -6.26 -3.01
N SER A 460 -2.14 -5.08 -2.42
CA SER A 460 -2.95 -4.62 -1.29
C SER A 460 -3.60 -3.27 -1.58
N TYR A 461 -4.58 -2.87 -0.75
CA TYR A 461 -5.26 -1.57 -0.76
C TYR A 461 -5.45 -0.93 -2.15
N ALA A 462 -6.22 -1.58 -3.02
CA ALA A 462 -6.40 -1.09 -4.39
C ALA A 462 -7.07 0.29 -4.40
N GLY A 463 -8.01 0.52 -3.47
CA GLY A 463 -8.83 1.73 -3.36
C GLY A 463 -9.55 2.14 -4.64
N GLY A 464 -10.38 3.19 -4.56
CA GLY A 464 -11.02 3.81 -5.73
C GLY A 464 -10.81 5.32 -5.83
N GLY A 465 -10.31 5.94 -4.77
CA GLY A 465 -9.91 7.35 -4.75
C GLY A 465 -9.57 7.78 -3.34
N ALA A 466 -8.27 7.88 -3.05
CA ALA A 466 -7.77 8.30 -1.76
C ALA A 466 -7.54 9.81 -1.76
N PHE A 467 -8.19 10.52 -0.86
CA PHE A 467 -8.10 11.98 -0.80
C PHE A 467 -7.72 12.43 0.62
N ASP A 468 -6.73 13.32 0.66
CA ASP A 468 -6.40 14.08 1.87
C ASP A 468 -7.61 14.90 2.33
N TRP A 469 -7.81 14.97 3.64
CA TRP A 469 -8.94 15.67 4.22
C TRP A 469 -8.97 17.16 3.87
N ASN A 470 -7.80 17.81 3.80
CA ASN A 470 -7.77 19.22 3.41
C ASN A 470 -8.18 19.41 1.95
N PHE A 471 -7.87 18.45 1.08
CA PHE A 471 -8.40 18.42 -0.29
C PHE A 471 -9.92 18.30 -0.28
N ILE A 472 -10.49 17.36 0.48
CA ILE A 472 -11.95 17.19 0.59
C ILE A 472 -12.61 18.48 1.08
N VAL A 473 -12.14 19.06 2.19
CA VAL A 473 -12.68 20.30 2.78
C VAL A 473 -12.61 21.46 1.79
N ARG A 474 -11.47 21.63 1.11
CA ARG A 474 -11.28 22.69 0.11
C ARG A 474 -12.32 22.61 -0.99
N PHE A 475 -12.54 21.43 -1.57
CA PHE A 475 -13.51 21.27 -2.67
C PHE A 475 -14.95 21.34 -2.18
N TYR A 476 -15.26 20.76 -1.02
CA TYR A 476 -16.58 20.86 -0.39
C TYR A 476 -17.01 22.34 -0.24
N ASN A 477 -16.12 23.18 0.29
CA ASN A 477 -16.38 24.61 0.54
C ASN A 477 -16.50 25.46 -0.73
N LEU A 478 -16.19 24.94 -1.93
CA LEU A 478 -16.45 25.67 -3.19
C LEU A 478 -17.93 25.67 -3.57
N VAL A 479 -18.72 24.72 -3.05
CA VAL A 479 -20.12 24.52 -3.45
C VAL A 479 -21.10 24.81 -2.32
N VAL A 480 -20.71 24.60 -1.07
CA VAL A 480 -21.56 24.96 0.07
C VAL A 480 -21.42 26.44 0.43
N SER A 481 -22.54 27.06 0.82
CA SER A 481 -22.51 28.44 1.35
C SER A 481 -21.69 28.51 2.64
N ASP A 482 -21.08 29.67 2.93
CA ASP A 482 -20.30 29.95 4.15
C ASP A 482 -21.00 29.58 5.48
N ASN A 483 -22.32 29.37 5.46
CA ASN A 483 -23.12 28.98 6.63
C ASN A 483 -23.07 27.47 6.96
N ASP A 484 -22.56 26.60 6.09
CA ASP A 484 -22.42 25.16 6.38
C ASP A 484 -21.05 24.84 7.00
N SER A 485 -21.00 24.87 8.33
CA SER A 485 -19.80 24.56 9.12
C SER A 485 -19.64 23.06 9.44
N SER A 486 -20.45 22.18 8.83
CA SER A 486 -20.40 20.75 9.12
C SER A 486 -19.07 20.12 8.70
N ILE A 487 -18.51 20.48 7.55
CA ILE A 487 -17.21 20.00 7.08
C ILE A 487 -16.18 21.13 7.21
N SER A 488 -15.12 20.89 7.96
CA SER A 488 -14.06 21.88 8.18
C SER A 488 -12.70 21.20 8.35
N TYR A 489 -11.63 22.00 8.26
CA TYR A 489 -10.27 21.54 8.49
C TYR A 489 -10.12 20.96 9.90
N LEU A 490 -9.19 20.03 10.07
CA LEU A 490 -8.79 19.61 11.42
C LEU A 490 -8.17 20.82 12.14
N PRO A 491 -8.39 21.00 13.45
CA PRO A 491 -7.79 22.09 14.20
C PRO A 491 -6.27 21.91 14.41
N THR A 492 -5.73 20.77 13.99
CA THR A 492 -4.34 20.35 14.11
C THR A 492 -3.76 20.06 12.75
N SER A 493 -2.44 20.04 12.62
CA SER A 493 -1.71 19.61 11.42
C SER A 493 -1.67 18.09 11.21
N ALA A 494 -2.62 17.36 11.79
CA ALA A 494 -2.73 15.92 11.62
C ALA A 494 -3.04 15.60 10.15
N PHE A 495 -2.34 14.61 9.60
CA PHE A 495 -2.64 14.11 8.27
C PHE A 495 -3.78 13.09 8.36
N PHE A 496 -4.77 13.24 7.50
CA PHE A 496 -5.92 12.36 7.47
C PHE A 496 -6.31 12.10 6.02
N ASN A 497 -6.28 10.84 5.64
CA ASN A 497 -6.58 10.37 4.29
C ASN A 497 -7.81 9.46 4.34
N LEU A 498 -8.65 9.54 3.31
CA LEU A 498 -9.86 8.73 3.19
C LEU A 498 -9.98 8.10 1.81
N ASN A 499 -10.40 6.83 1.79
CA ASN A 499 -10.94 6.22 0.58
C ASN A 499 -12.38 6.70 0.35
N VAL A 500 -12.57 7.44 -0.73
CA VAL A 500 -13.86 8.06 -1.09
C VAL A 500 -14.65 7.24 -2.10
N TYR A 501 -13.96 6.41 -2.88
CA TYR A 501 -14.58 5.56 -3.88
C TYR A 501 -14.16 4.10 -3.71
N GLU A 502 -15.02 3.20 -4.10
CA GLU A 502 -14.75 1.78 -4.20
C GLU A 502 -14.37 1.44 -5.64
N LEU A 503 -13.37 0.59 -5.85
CA LEU A 503 -12.97 0.11 -7.18
C LEU A 503 -13.34 -1.35 -7.35
N TYR A 504 -13.76 -1.72 -8.56
CA TYR A 504 -14.19 -3.05 -8.93
C TYR A 504 -13.39 -3.54 -10.12
N ILE A 505 -13.05 -4.82 -10.10
CA ILE A 505 -12.41 -5.49 -11.23
C ILE A 505 -13.34 -6.61 -11.62
N ASP A 506 -14.10 -6.43 -12.70
CA ASP A 506 -15.22 -7.31 -13.06
C ASP A 506 -14.80 -8.79 -13.15
N LYS A 507 -13.56 -9.06 -13.57
CA LYS A 507 -13.00 -10.41 -13.65
C LYS A 507 -12.71 -11.06 -12.29
N LEU A 508 -12.61 -10.27 -11.22
CA LEU A 508 -12.46 -10.74 -9.83
C LEU A 508 -13.82 -10.76 -9.12
N SER A 509 -14.52 -9.63 -9.12
CA SER A 509 -15.85 -9.50 -8.56
C SER A 509 -16.54 -8.27 -9.13
N ALA A 510 -17.75 -8.46 -9.64
CA ALA A 510 -18.60 -7.36 -10.05
C ALA A 510 -19.19 -6.63 -8.83
N ASP A 511 -19.54 -7.34 -7.76
CA ASP A 511 -20.37 -6.78 -6.67
C ASP A 511 -19.61 -6.50 -5.37
N TYR A 512 -18.35 -6.94 -5.28
CA TYR A 512 -17.49 -6.65 -4.14
C TYR A 512 -16.30 -5.81 -4.58
N PRO A 513 -15.99 -4.73 -3.84
CA PRO A 513 -14.82 -3.92 -4.13
C PRO A 513 -13.53 -4.73 -4.07
N ARG A 514 -12.59 -4.43 -4.95
CA ARG A 514 -11.28 -5.08 -5.04
C ARG A 514 -10.54 -5.10 -3.69
N GLU A 515 -10.73 -4.06 -2.89
CA GLU A 515 -10.22 -3.92 -1.53
C GLU A 515 -10.59 -5.08 -0.58
N PHE A 516 -11.72 -5.75 -0.84
CA PHE A 516 -12.27 -6.84 -0.03
C PHE A 516 -12.28 -8.18 -0.77
N VAL A 517 -11.56 -8.28 -1.89
CA VAL A 517 -11.40 -9.50 -2.68
C VAL A 517 -9.93 -9.88 -2.69
N SER A 518 -9.60 -11.08 -2.22
CA SER A 518 -8.21 -11.52 -2.26
C SER A 518 -7.78 -11.90 -3.67
N GLN A 519 -6.59 -11.44 -4.05
CA GLN A 519 -5.89 -11.90 -5.24
C GLN A 519 -4.54 -12.46 -4.83
N LEU A 520 -4.45 -13.78 -4.76
CA LEU A 520 -3.23 -14.45 -4.33
C LEU A 520 -2.16 -14.43 -5.43
N ILE A 521 -0.90 -14.38 -5.02
CA ILE A 521 0.24 -14.76 -5.87
C ILE A 521 0.04 -16.17 -6.43
N ASP A 522 0.70 -16.49 -7.55
CA ASP A 522 0.66 -17.83 -8.15
C ASP A 522 1.73 -18.74 -7.57
N LYS A 523 2.89 -18.18 -7.20
CA LYS A 523 4.01 -18.94 -6.64
C LYS A 523 4.76 -18.11 -5.62
N ARG A 524 5.13 -18.72 -4.50
CA ARG A 524 6.03 -18.12 -3.51
C ARG A 524 7.47 -18.47 -3.85
N ILE A 525 8.36 -17.51 -3.73
CA ILE A 525 9.80 -17.74 -3.82
C ILE A 525 10.33 -18.02 -2.42
N SER A 526 10.77 -19.25 -2.20
CA SER A 526 11.32 -19.72 -0.92
C SER A 526 12.84 -19.55 -0.80
N SER A 527 13.50 -19.32 -1.93
CA SER A 527 14.96 -19.36 -2.09
C SER A 527 15.63 -17.99 -1.90
N SER A 528 14.85 -16.92 -1.76
CA SER A 528 15.34 -15.54 -1.81
C SER A 528 14.88 -14.70 -0.62
N ASP A 529 15.60 -13.61 -0.41
CA ASP A 529 15.29 -12.59 0.59
C ASP A 529 15.22 -11.20 -0.05
N TYR A 530 14.67 -10.21 0.68
CA TYR A 530 14.50 -8.82 0.21
C TYR A 530 15.79 -8.16 -0.26
N PHE A 531 16.94 -8.64 0.22
CA PHE A 531 18.25 -8.08 -0.03
C PHE A 531 19.11 -8.99 -0.93
N ASN A 532 18.51 -10.04 -1.51
CA ASN A 532 19.13 -10.91 -2.50
C ASN A 532 18.10 -11.39 -3.54
N LEU A 533 17.74 -10.49 -4.45
CA LEU A 533 16.74 -10.76 -5.48
C LEU A 533 17.29 -11.58 -6.65
N GLU A 534 18.60 -11.76 -6.79
CA GLU A 534 19.21 -12.54 -7.88
C GLU A 534 18.66 -13.98 -7.91
N SER A 535 18.60 -14.64 -6.76
CA SER A 535 18.04 -16.00 -6.64
C SER A 535 16.56 -16.05 -7.04
N ALA A 536 15.79 -15.01 -6.69
CA ALA A 536 14.38 -14.90 -7.08
C ALA A 536 14.22 -14.75 -8.59
N LEU A 537 15.00 -13.86 -9.20
CA LEU A 537 14.96 -13.57 -10.62
C LEU A 537 15.39 -14.79 -11.44
N GLU A 538 16.44 -15.49 -11.02
CA GLU A 538 16.87 -16.75 -11.61
C GLU A 538 15.78 -17.83 -11.53
N GLU A 539 15.08 -17.95 -10.40
CA GLU A 539 13.95 -18.88 -10.27
C GLU A 539 12.84 -18.57 -11.28
N ILE A 540 12.48 -17.30 -11.44
CA ILE A 540 11.47 -16.86 -12.42
C ILE A 540 11.92 -17.15 -13.86
N ILE A 541 13.18 -16.84 -14.18
CA ILE A 541 13.75 -17.06 -15.52
C ILE A 541 13.80 -18.56 -15.84
N ASN A 542 14.16 -19.41 -14.87
CA ASN A 542 14.21 -20.85 -15.07
C ASN A 542 12.80 -21.45 -15.24
N ASP A 543 11.79 -20.92 -14.56
CA ASP A 543 10.38 -21.32 -14.76
C ASP A 543 9.89 -21.00 -16.19
N ASP A 544 10.31 -19.88 -16.80
CA ASP A 544 9.95 -19.50 -18.19
C ASP A 544 10.54 -20.44 -19.24
N ASN A 545 11.72 -21.02 -18.97
CA ASN A 545 12.42 -21.91 -19.90
C ASN A 545 11.91 -23.35 -19.88
N GLN A 546 10.97 -23.71 -18.98
CA GLN A 546 10.44 -25.07 -18.91
C GLN A 546 9.44 -25.33 -20.05
N PRO A 547 9.67 -26.33 -20.93
CA PRO A 547 8.88 -26.55 -22.16
C PRO A 547 7.42 -27.00 -21.91
N ASN A 548 7.07 -27.41 -20.70
CA ASN A 548 5.71 -27.85 -20.34
C ASN A 548 4.87 -26.69 -19.77
N GLY A 549 4.83 -25.58 -20.52
CA GLY A 549 4.23 -24.32 -20.12
C GLY A 549 2.85 -24.47 -19.47
N TYR A 550 2.77 -23.94 -18.26
CA TYR A 550 1.55 -23.66 -17.50
C TYR A 550 0.40 -23.21 -18.42
N ASN A 551 -0.72 -23.94 -18.43
CA ASN A 551 -1.90 -23.59 -19.21
C ASN A 551 -2.82 -22.69 -18.34
N PRO A 552 -2.81 -21.35 -18.53
CA PRO A 552 -3.49 -20.41 -17.63
C PRO A 552 -5.01 -20.59 -17.61
N ILE A 553 -5.59 -21.17 -18.67
CA ILE A 553 -7.04 -21.37 -18.80
C ILE A 553 -7.55 -22.40 -17.78
N ILE A 554 -6.78 -23.44 -17.50
CA ILE A 554 -7.19 -24.52 -16.57
C ILE A 554 -7.17 -24.02 -15.12
N ASN A 555 -6.21 -23.17 -14.76
CA ASN A 555 -6.06 -22.71 -13.38
C ASN A 555 -7.06 -21.60 -12.99
N ASN A 556 -7.47 -20.73 -13.91
CA ASN A 556 -8.52 -19.76 -13.61
C ASN A 556 -9.89 -20.43 -13.40
N SER A 557 -10.22 -21.49 -14.17
CA SER A 557 -11.42 -22.28 -13.90
C SER A 557 -11.35 -23.05 -12.58
N LEU A 558 -10.19 -23.57 -12.20
CA LEU A 558 -10.00 -24.25 -10.90
C LEU A 558 -10.10 -23.28 -9.72
N LYS A 559 -9.50 -22.07 -9.84
CA LYS A 559 -9.59 -21.02 -8.80
C LYS A 559 -11.03 -20.57 -8.57
N ILE A 560 -11.83 -20.37 -9.64
CA ILE A 560 -13.25 -20.01 -9.52
C ILE A 560 -14.07 -21.15 -8.87
N THR A 561 -13.75 -22.41 -9.19
CA THR A 561 -14.47 -23.59 -8.67
C THR A 561 -14.18 -23.85 -7.18
N ILE A 562 -12.93 -23.66 -6.73
CA ILE A 562 -12.56 -23.82 -5.31
C ILE A 562 -13.21 -22.72 -4.45
N LEU A 563 -13.29 -21.48 -4.96
CA LEU A 563 -13.95 -20.37 -4.26
C LEU A 563 -15.46 -20.63 -4.08
N SER A 564 -16.11 -21.22 -5.08
CA SER A 564 -17.55 -21.52 -5.02
C SER A 564 -17.87 -22.76 -4.16
N LEU A 565 -16.99 -23.76 -4.10
CA LEU A 565 -17.13 -24.92 -3.20
C LEU A 565 -17.02 -24.55 -1.71
N LEU A 566 -16.12 -23.63 -1.35
CA LEU A 566 -15.98 -23.13 0.03
C LEU A 566 -17.24 -22.37 0.51
N ILE A 567 -17.91 -21.64 -0.38
CA ILE A 567 -19.16 -20.93 -0.09
C ILE A 567 -20.31 -21.92 0.15
N VAL A 568 -20.38 -23.03 -0.61
CA VAL A 568 -21.46 -24.02 -0.47
C VAL A 568 -21.35 -24.83 0.82
N THR A 569 -20.13 -25.14 1.29
CA THR A 569 -19.95 -25.90 2.55
C THR A 569 -20.25 -25.12 3.84
N LEU A 570 -20.34 -23.78 3.79
CA LEU A 570 -20.67 -22.95 4.96
C LEU A 570 -22.17 -22.64 5.10
N VAL A 571 -23.01 -23.06 4.14
CA VAL A 571 -24.47 -22.84 4.14
C VAL A 571 -25.24 -24.13 4.48
N VAL A 572 -24.60 -25.09 5.16
CA VAL A 572 -25.32 -26.23 5.76
C VAL A 572 -25.62 -25.89 7.23
N ASN A 573 -26.83 -25.42 7.47
CA ASN A 573 -27.38 -25.17 8.80
C ASN A 573 -27.32 -26.43 9.69
N PRO A 574 -27.11 -26.29 11.01
CA PRO A 574 -27.48 -27.33 11.96
C PRO A 574 -29.01 -27.38 12.07
N ILE A 575 -29.57 -28.58 11.95
CA ILE A 575 -30.96 -28.90 12.32
C ILE A 575 -31.03 -29.06 13.84
#